data_AF-B4Q0L8-F1
#
_entry.id   AF-B4Q0L8-F1
#
_cell.length_a   1.000
_cell.length_b   1.000
_cell.length_c   1.000
_cell.angle_alpha   90.00
_cell.angle_beta   90.00
_cell.angle_gamma   90.00
#
_symmetry.space_group_name_H-M   'P 1'
#
loop_
_entity.id
_entity.type
_entity.pdbx_description
1 polymer ?
#
loop_
_entity_poly.entity_id
_entity_poly.type
_entity_poly.pdbx_seq_one_letter_code
_entity_poly.pdbx_strand_id
1 'polypeptide(L)'
;MSAARPAASADDRRLMCEFCGYRTAIQWNLQVHRRRHTGEMPFSCQTCQARFPASYQLKSHLERHMDAGERRQRHICTDCNVGFSSSRSLYHHRTLHEDGKRFKCSQCDKSFAQAAGYAQHKRMHRQRNERATETTNLQDLQTRRKLTSDF
;
A
#
# COMPACT_ATOMS: atom_id res chain seq x y z
N MET A 1 4.54 -40.95 39.67
CA MET A 1 4.40 -39.49 39.52
C MET A 1 4.72 -39.13 38.07
N SER A 2 3.71 -38.99 37.24
CA SER A 2 3.88 -38.68 35.81
C SER A 2 3.98 -37.16 35.64
N ALA A 3 5.16 -36.65 35.32
CA ALA A 3 5.35 -35.25 35.00
C ALA A 3 4.82 -35.00 33.57
N ALA A 4 3.83 -34.11 33.46
CA ALA A 4 3.28 -33.66 32.19
C ALA A 4 4.35 -32.90 31.39
N ARG A 5 4.49 -33.23 30.09
CA ARG A 5 5.28 -32.44 29.14
C ARG A 5 4.69 -31.03 29.05
N PRO A 6 5.48 -29.95 29.20
CA PRO A 6 4.95 -28.60 29.02
C PRO A 6 4.57 -28.41 27.55
N ALA A 7 3.41 -27.79 27.33
CA ALA A 7 2.95 -27.42 26.00
C ALA A 7 3.92 -26.40 25.39
N ALA A 8 4.56 -26.78 24.28
CA ALA A 8 5.47 -25.91 23.54
C ALA A 8 4.72 -24.64 23.10
N SER A 9 5.18 -23.47 23.53
CA SER A 9 4.62 -22.18 23.14
C SER A 9 4.80 -21.94 21.64
N ALA A 10 3.82 -21.33 20.99
CA ALA A 10 3.76 -21.10 19.54
C ALA A 10 4.94 -20.33 18.92
N ASP A 11 5.83 -19.74 19.72
CA ASP A 11 7.01 -19.01 19.26
C ASP A 11 8.21 -19.92 18.94
N ASP A 12 8.20 -21.18 19.40
CA ASP A 12 9.27 -22.16 19.20
C ASP A 12 9.31 -22.74 17.77
N ARG A 13 8.28 -22.45 16.95
CA ARG A 13 8.17 -22.95 15.56
C ARG A 13 8.63 -21.96 14.50
N ARG A 14 9.14 -20.79 14.91
CA ARG A 14 9.61 -19.75 14.00
C ARG A 14 11.11 -19.93 13.73
N LEU A 15 11.45 -20.04 12.46
CA LEU A 15 12.81 -20.10 11.97
C LEU A 15 13.40 -18.69 11.97
N MET A 16 14.61 -18.54 12.50
CA MET A 16 15.31 -17.25 12.62
C MET A 16 16.49 -17.19 11.63
N CYS A 17 16.76 -16.00 11.10
CA CYS A 17 17.97 -15.74 10.34
C CYS A 17 19.19 -15.67 11.26
N GLU A 18 20.29 -16.29 10.83
CA GLU A 18 21.57 -16.27 11.57
C GLU A 18 22.32 -14.94 11.44
N PHE A 19 22.02 -14.14 10.41
CA PHE A 19 22.68 -12.86 10.14
C PHE A 19 21.90 -11.65 10.67
N CYS A 20 20.61 -11.81 11.00
CA CYS A 20 19.78 -10.72 11.50
C CYS A 20 18.56 -11.25 12.28
N GLY A 21 17.83 -10.36 12.96
CA GLY A 21 16.64 -10.73 13.74
C GLY A 21 15.39 -11.15 12.93
N TYR A 22 15.50 -11.41 11.63
CA TYR A 22 14.35 -11.82 10.81
C TYR A 22 13.84 -13.20 11.22
N ARG A 23 12.51 -13.32 11.39
CA ARG A 23 11.84 -14.57 11.80
C ARG A 23 10.72 -14.90 10.83
N THR A 24 10.56 -16.18 10.52
CA THR A 24 9.47 -16.66 9.66
C THR A 24 9.09 -18.10 10.02
N ALA A 25 7.82 -18.45 9.84
CA ALA A 25 7.36 -19.82 10.05
C ALA A 25 7.70 -20.75 8.87
N ILE A 26 8.13 -20.19 7.73
CA ILE A 26 8.29 -20.93 6.47
C ILE A 26 9.77 -21.00 6.10
N GLN A 27 10.30 -22.22 5.99
CA GLN A 27 11.72 -22.45 5.65
C GLN A 27 12.13 -21.83 4.32
N TRP A 28 11.29 -21.95 3.29
CA TRP A 28 11.52 -21.32 1.98
C TRP A 28 11.72 -19.80 2.10
N ASN A 29 10.91 -19.11 2.92
CA ASN A 29 11.04 -17.67 3.12
C ASN A 29 12.36 -17.33 3.82
N LEU A 30 12.80 -18.16 4.78
CA LEU A 30 14.08 -17.97 5.45
C LEU A 30 15.24 -18.17 4.47
N GLN A 31 15.17 -19.18 3.60
CA GLN A 31 16.18 -19.44 2.58
C GLN A 31 16.31 -18.27 1.60
N VAL A 32 15.19 -17.79 1.05
CA VAL A 32 15.19 -16.62 0.16
C VAL A 32 15.68 -15.36 0.89
N HIS A 33 15.32 -15.19 2.17
CA HIS A 33 15.82 -14.10 2.98
C HIS A 33 17.36 -14.16 3.15
N ARG A 34 17.93 -15.33 3.43
CA ARG A 34 19.38 -15.53 3.61
C ARG A 34 20.18 -15.08 2.40
N ARG A 35 19.63 -15.23 1.19
CA ARG A 35 20.25 -14.76 -0.06
C ARG A 35 20.52 -13.26 -0.10
N ARG A 36 19.79 -12.45 0.69
CA ARG A 36 20.07 -11.02 0.83
C ARG A 36 21.39 -10.74 1.54
N HIS A 37 21.84 -11.65 2.41
CA HIS A 37 23.12 -11.54 3.12
C HIS A 37 24.27 -12.11 2.30
N THR A 38 24.05 -13.25 1.64
CA THR A 38 25.09 -13.92 0.85
C THR A 38 25.29 -13.31 -0.54
N GLY A 39 24.33 -12.53 -1.03
CA GLY A 39 24.33 -11.99 -2.39
C GLY A 39 23.98 -13.03 -3.47
N GLU A 40 23.59 -14.25 -3.09
CA GLU A 40 23.20 -15.29 -4.04
C GLU A 40 21.93 -14.86 -4.81
N MET A 41 22.05 -14.71 -6.12
CA MET A 41 20.93 -14.38 -7.00
C MET A 41 20.84 -15.39 -8.13
N PRO A 42 20.21 -16.56 -7.90
CA PRO A 42 20.22 -17.68 -8.87
C PRO A 42 19.42 -17.40 -10.13
N PHE A 43 18.44 -16.50 -10.05
CA PHE A 43 17.49 -16.27 -11.13
C PHE A 43 17.91 -15.04 -11.93
N SER A 44 18.15 -15.19 -13.23
CA SER A 44 18.54 -14.10 -14.12
C SER A 44 17.49 -13.82 -15.19
N CYS A 45 17.27 -12.54 -15.48
CA CYS A 45 16.53 -12.11 -16.65
C CYS A 45 17.42 -12.21 -17.88
N GLN A 46 17.01 -12.97 -18.89
CA GLN A 46 17.79 -13.09 -20.14
C GLN A 46 17.73 -11.82 -21.00
N THR A 47 16.70 -10.98 -20.81
CA THR A 47 16.50 -9.74 -21.58
C THR A 47 17.41 -8.60 -21.12
N CYS A 48 17.59 -8.41 -19.81
CA CYS A 48 18.38 -7.30 -19.27
C CYS A 48 19.43 -7.71 -18.23
N GLN A 49 19.68 -9.01 -18.07
CA GLN A 49 20.68 -9.58 -17.16
C GLN A 49 20.48 -9.27 -15.66
N ALA A 50 19.38 -8.62 -15.28
CA ALA A 50 19.02 -8.40 -13.88
C ALA A 50 18.88 -9.74 -13.14
N ARG A 51 19.38 -9.80 -11.90
CA ARG A 51 19.36 -11.02 -11.08
C ARG A 51 18.47 -10.89 -9.86
N PHE A 52 17.89 -11.99 -9.42
CA PHE A 52 16.90 -12.05 -8.34
C PHE A 52 17.19 -13.23 -7.39
N PRO A 53 16.93 -13.07 -6.08
CA PRO A 53 17.09 -14.15 -5.11
C PRO A 53 15.94 -15.17 -5.14
N ALA A 54 14.79 -14.88 -5.79
CA ALA A 54 13.68 -15.81 -5.94
C ALA A 54 13.01 -15.78 -7.32
N SER A 55 12.46 -16.93 -7.72
CA SER A 55 11.80 -17.11 -9.03
C SER A 55 10.56 -16.23 -9.21
N TYR A 56 9.76 -16.03 -8.16
CA TYR A 56 8.57 -15.17 -8.23
C TYR A 56 8.94 -13.71 -8.49
N GLN A 57 10.09 -13.25 -7.99
CA GLN A 57 10.59 -11.90 -8.24
C GLN A 57 11.05 -11.73 -9.69
N LEU A 58 11.74 -12.74 -10.25
CA LEU A 58 12.05 -12.77 -11.68
C LEU A 58 10.76 -12.74 -12.50
N LYS A 59 9.75 -13.56 -12.16
CA LYS A 59 8.47 -13.59 -12.87
C LYS A 59 7.79 -12.22 -12.88
N SER A 60 7.68 -11.55 -11.74
CA SER A 60 7.13 -10.19 -11.67
C SER A 60 7.99 -9.17 -12.42
N HIS A 61 9.32 -9.35 -12.44
CA HIS A 61 10.19 -8.49 -13.24
C HIS A 61 9.96 -8.67 -14.75
N LEU A 62 9.76 -9.90 -15.23
CA LEU A 62 9.49 -10.17 -16.64
C LEU A 62 8.23 -9.45 -17.15
N GLU A 63 7.26 -9.18 -16.27
CA GLU A 63 6.09 -8.37 -16.63
C GLU A 63 6.46 -6.95 -17.07
N ARG A 64 7.62 -6.40 -16.67
CA ARG A 64 8.11 -5.10 -17.17
C ARG A 64 8.58 -5.14 -18.62
N HIS A 65 9.09 -6.28 -19.09
CA HIS A 65 9.53 -6.46 -20.48
C HIS A 65 8.36 -6.77 -21.41
N MET A 66 7.21 -7.17 -20.85
CA MET A 66 5.99 -7.36 -21.60
C MET A 66 5.44 -6.04 -22.12
N ASP A 67 4.98 -6.04 -23.38
CA ASP A 67 4.35 -4.88 -24.01
C ASP A 67 3.13 -4.40 -23.24
N ALA A 68 2.89 -3.09 -23.25
CA ALA A 68 1.78 -2.49 -22.51
C ALA A 68 0.40 -3.03 -22.95
N GLY A 69 0.27 -3.41 -24.22
CA GLY A 69 -0.93 -4.06 -24.76
C GLY A 69 -1.14 -5.45 -24.16
N GLU A 70 -0.12 -6.32 -24.19
CA GLU A 70 -0.19 -7.66 -23.62
C GLU A 70 -0.43 -7.62 -22.10
N ARG A 71 0.19 -6.67 -21.40
CA ARG A 71 -0.02 -6.46 -19.95
C ARG A 71 -1.48 -6.16 -19.62
N ARG A 72 -2.11 -5.29 -20.40
CA ARG A 72 -3.53 -4.94 -20.23
C ARG A 72 -4.46 -6.10 -20.53
N GLN A 73 -4.09 -6.95 -21.48
CA GLN A 73 -4.85 -8.15 -21.84
C GLN A 73 -4.86 -9.21 -20.73
N ARG A 74 -3.87 -9.23 -19.84
CA ARG A 74 -3.85 -10.15 -18.69
C ARG A 74 -4.81 -9.77 -17.57
N HIS A 75 -5.24 -8.51 -17.51
CA HIS A 75 -6.05 -8.00 -16.43
C HIS A 75 -7.25 -7.24 -16.98
N ILE A 76 -8.14 -7.96 -17.65
CA ILE A 76 -9.36 -7.41 -18.23
C ILE A 76 -10.51 -7.55 -17.24
N CYS A 77 -11.33 -6.51 -17.14
CA CYS A 77 -12.62 -6.59 -16.47
C CYS A 77 -13.61 -7.32 -17.36
N THR A 78 -14.17 -8.44 -16.90
CA THR A 78 -15.15 -9.22 -17.67
C THR A 78 -16.47 -8.49 -17.86
N ASP A 79 -16.78 -7.54 -16.98
CA ASP A 79 -18.08 -6.85 -16.97
C ASP A 79 -18.13 -5.68 -17.96
N CYS A 80 -16.98 -5.05 -18.28
CA CYS A 80 -16.90 -3.91 -19.20
C CYS A 80 -15.74 -3.97 -20.20
N ASN A 81 -15.01 -5.08 -20.24
CA ASN A 81 -13.88 -5.38 -21.13
C ASN A 81 -12.72 -4.38 -21.09
N VAL A 82 -12.59 -3.60 -20.00
CA VAL A 82 -11.47 -2.66 -19.82
C VAL A 82 -10.23 -3.40 -19.31
N GLY A 83 -9.10 -3.22 -20.00
CA GLY A 83 -7.81 -3.82 -19.64
C GLY A 83 -6.95 -2.94 -18.70
N PHE A 84 -6.31 -3.57 -17.71
CA PHE A 84 -5.53 -2.89 -16.68
C PHE A 84 -4.07 -3.32 -16.66
N SER A 85 -3.17 -2.43 -16.25
CA SER A 85 -1.73 -2.73 -16.18
C SER A 85 -1.35 -3.66 -15.01
N SER A 86 -2.26 -3.95 -14.08
CA SER A 86 -2.01 -4.85 -12.95
C SER A 86 -3.30 -5.48 -12.42
N SER A 87 -3.18 -6.66 -11.81
CA SER A 87 -4.29 -7.34 -11.14
C SER A 87 -4.90 -6.51 -10.01
N ARG A 88 -4.08 -5.73 -9.29
CA ARG A 88 -4.55 -4.83 -8.22
C ARG A 88 -5.43 -3.70 -8.76
N SER A 89 -5.04 -3.12 -9.89
CA SER A 89 -5.84 -2.09 -10.57
C SER A 89 -7.19 -2.66 -11.02
N LEU A 90 -7.19 -3.85 -11.62
CA LEU A 90 -8.42 -4.56 -11.99
C LEU A 90 -9.30 -4.84 -10.78
N TYR A 91 -8.75 -5.35 -9.68
CA TYR A 91 -9.48 -5.61 -8.45
C TYR A 91 -10.20 -4.35 -7.95
N HIS A 92 -9.48 -3.23 -7.85
CA HIS A 92 -10.08 -1.95 -7.45
C HIS A 92 -11.13 -1.45 -8.44
N HIS A 93 -10.91 -1.64 -9.74
CA HIS A 93 -11.91 -1.29 -10.73
C HIS A 93 -13.19 -2.12 -10.58
N ARG A 94 -13.09 -3.43 -10.32
CA ARG A 94 -14.25 -4.30 -10.11
C ARG A 94 -15.11 -3.87 -8.91
N THR A 95 -14.50 -3.32 -7.87
CA THR A 95 -15.25 -2.75 -6.73
C THR A 95 -16.08 -1.51 -7.10
N LEU A 96 -15.98 -0.99 -8.32
CA LEU A 96 -16.88 0.05 -8.84
C LEU A 96 -18.15 -0.53 -9.46
N HIS A 97 -18.12 -1.78 -9.95
CA HIS A 97 -19.32 -2.49 -10.41
C HIS A 97 -20.19 -2.94 -9.24
N GLU A 98 -19.56 -3.21 -8.10
CA GLU A 98 -20.25 -3.52 -6.85
C GLU A 98 -20.45 -2.21 -6.06
N ASP A 99 -21.66 -1.65 -6.04
CA ASP A 99 -22.02 -0.36 -5.38
C ASP A 99 -21.62 -0.23 -3.88
N GLY A 100 -21.06 -1.28 -3.26
CA GLY A 100 -21.05 -1.49 -1.82
C GLY A 100 -19.81 -1.09 -1.02
N LYS A 101 -18.67 -0.70 -1.61
CA LYS A 101 -17.45 -0.38 -0.80
C LYS A 101 -16.76 0.91 -1.20
N ARG A 102 -17.47 2.02 -1.06
CA ARG A 102 -16.90 3.36 -1.20
C ARG A 102 -16.67 3.99 0.18
N PHE A 103 -15.50 4.58 0.37
CA PHE A 103 -15.15 5.42 1.51
C PHE A 103 -15.81 6.79 1.33
N LYS A 104 -16.88 7.06 2.09
CA LYS A 104 -17.61 8.33 2.03
C LYS A 104 -16.94 9.40 2.91
N CYS A 105 -16.83 10.62 2.40
CA CYS A 105 -16.44 11.77 3.21
C CYS A 105 -17.63 12.25 4.06
N SER A 106 -17.35 12.59 5.32
CA SER A 106 -18.36 13.17 6.22
C SER A 106 -18.44 14.69 6.14
N GLN A 107 -17.49 15.33 5.44
CA GLN A 107 -17.40 16.79 5.29
C GLN A 107 -17.81 17.27 3.89
N CYS A 108 -18.09 16.35 2.97
CA CYS A 108 -18.64 16.63 1.64
C CYS A 108 -19.20 15.35 1.00
N ASP A 109 -19.91 15.46 -0.12
CA ASP A 109 -20.57 14.32 -0.77
C ASP A 109 -19.63 13.42 -1.60
N LYS A 110 -18.30 13.58 -1.47
CA LYS A 110 -17.32 12.79 -2.22
C LYS A 110 -17.17 11.39 -1.64
N SER A 111 -17.15 10.40 -2.53
CA SER A 111 -16.97 8.98 -2.21
C SER A 111 -15.82 8.37 -3.01
N PHE A 112 -14.98 7.56 -2.38
CA PHE A 112 -13.76 7.02 -2.97
C PHE A 112 -13.76 5.50 -2.95
N ALA A 113 -13.30 4.84 -4.03
CA ALA A 113 -13.19 3.38 -4.05
C ALA A 113 -11.98 2.84 -3.27
N GLN A 114 -11.04 3.70 -2.87
CA GLN A 114 -9.79 3.31 -2.23
C GLN A 114 -9.52 4.13 -0.96
N ALA A 115 -9.06 3.46 0.10
CA ALA A 115 -8.74 4.08 1.39
C ALA A 115 -7.63 5.13 1.28
N ALA A 116 -6.63 4.90 0.44
CA ALA A 116 -5.52 5.85 0.25
C ALA A 116 -5.99 7.18 -0.35
N GLY A 117 -6.84 7.13 -1.38
CA GLY A 117 -7.46 8.31 -1.98
C GLY A 117 -8.35 9.07 -0.98
N TYR A 118 -9.12 8.33 -0.18
CA TYR A 118 -9.92 8.91 0.90
C TYR A 118 -9.07 9.60 1.98
N ALA A 119 -7.99 8.96 2.44
CA ALA A 119 -7.09 9.52 3.43
C ALA A 119 -6.40 10.80 2.92
N GLN A 120 -6.00 10.82 1.64
CA GLN A 120 -5.47 12.03 1.00
C GLN A 120 -6.51 13.14 0.95
N HIS A 121 -7.74 12.82 0.56
CA HIS A 121 -8.83 13.78 0.50
C HIS A 121 -9.15 14.39 1.88
N LYS A 122 -9.19 13.59 2.96
CA LYS A 122 -9.40 14.11 4.33
C LYS A 122 -8.33 15.13 4.76
N ARG A 123 -7.09 14.96 4.31
CA ARG A 123 -6.00 15.93 4.60
C ARG A 123 -6.27 17.29 3.97
N MET A 124 -6.92 17.34 2.80
CA MET A 124 -7.27 18.61 2.16
C MET A 124 -8.32 19.39 2.95
N HIS A 125 -9.30 18.70 3.55
CA HIS A 125 -10.27 19.34 4.44
C HIS A 125 -9.60 19.99 5.67
N ARG A 126 -8.63 19.29 6.27
CA ARG A 126 -7.87 19.83 7.40
C ARG A 126 -7.15 21.13 7.04
N GLN A 127 -6.45 21.16 5.90
CA GLN A 127 -5.73 22.34 5.41
C GLN A 127 -6.66 23.50 5.00
N ARG A 128 -7.87 23.20 4.53
CA ARG A 128 -8.87 24.22 4.19
C ARG A 128 -9.46 24.85 5.45
N ASN A 129 -9.71 24.05 6.48
CA ASN A 129 -10.22 24.52 7.75
C ASN A 129 -9.17 25.38 8.50
N GLU A 130 -7.90 24.96 8.49
CA GLU A 130 -6.78 25.73 9.06
C GLU A 130 -6.65 27.12 8.40
N ARG A 131 -6.67 27.18 7.06
CA ARG A 131 -6.68 28.45 6.33
C ARG A 131 -7.89 29.32 6.65
N ALA A 132 -9.07 28.73 6.79
CA ALA A 132 -10.27 29.50 7.16
C ALA A 132 -10.14 30.13 8.54
N THR A 133 -9.58 29.41 9.53
CA THR A 133 -9.37 29.95 10.88
C THR A 133 -8.35 31.09 10.93
N GLU A 134 -7.29 31.05 10.11
CA GLU A 134 -6.31 32.12 10.01
C GLU A 134 -6.92 33.41 9.44
N THR A 135 -7.77 33.30 8.41
CA THR A 135 -8.46 34.45 7.83
C THR A 135 -9.43 35.08 8.82
N THR A 136 -10.18 34.27 9.57
CA THR A 136 -11.13 34.77 10.58
C THR A 136 -10.40 35.48 11.73
N ASN A 137 -9.28 34.92 12.20
CA ASN A 137 -8.46 35.56 13.25
C ASN A 137 -7.83 36.89 12.80
N LEU A 138 -7.39 36.98 11.54
CA LEU A 138 -6.88 38.24 10.97
C LEU A 138 -7.97 39.31 10.82
N GLN A 139 -9.17 38.92 10.38
CA GLN A 139 -10.32 39.82 10.28
C GLN A 139 -10.77 40.32 11.65
N ASP A 140 -10.80 39.46 12.67
CA ASP A 140 -11.13 39.86 14.05
C ASP A 140 -10.11 40.82 14.65
N LEU A 141 -8.80 40.59 14.42
CA LEU A 141 -7.75 41.49 14.88
C LEU A 141 -7.82 42.87 14.20
N GLN A 142 -8.10 42.91 12.89
CA GLN A 142 -8.29 44.16 12.16
C GLN A 142 -9.54 44.92 12.62
N THR A 143 -10.62 44.21 12.96
CA THR A 143 -11.88 44.79 13.44
C THR A 143 -11.71 45.40 14.83
N ARG A 144 -11.00 44.72 15.74
CA ARG A 144 -10.67 45.24 17.08
C ARG A 144 -9.78 46.47 17.03
N ARG A 145 -8.83 46.54 16.10
CA ARG A 145 -7.91 47.68 15.94
C ARG A 145 -8.60 48.94 15.39
N LYS A 146 -9.68 48.78 14.60
CA LYS A 146 -10.52 49.90 14.15
C LYS A 146 -11.37 50.48 15.29
N LEU A 147 -11.94 49.63 16.15
CA LEU A 147 -12.75 50.07 17.30
C LEU A 147 -11.96 50.86 18.34
N THR A 148 -10.64 50.70 18.42
CA THR A 148 -9.76 51.46 19.34
C THR A 148 -9.20 52.75 18.73
N SER A 149 -9.56 53.09 17.49
CA SER A 149 -9.06 54.26 16.73
C SER A 149 -10.12 55.36 16.54
N ASP A 150 -11.34 55.16 17.03
CA ASP A 150 -12.46 56.12 16.96
C ASP A 150 -12.72 56.86 18.30
N PHE A 151 -11.71 56.93 19.18
CA PHE A 151 -11.65 57.78 20.37
C PHE A 151 -10.41 58.67 20.29
#